data_AF-A0A956CBV2-F1
#
_entry.id   AF-A0A956CBV2-F1
#
_cell.length_a   1.000
_cell.length_b   1.000
_cell.length_c   1.000
_cell.angle_alpha   90.00
_cell.angle_beta   90.00
_cell.angle_gamma   90.00
#
_symmetry.space_group_name_H-M   'P 1'
#
loop_
_entity.id
_entity.type
_entity.pdbx_description
1 polymer ?
#
loop_
_entity_poly.entity_id
_entity_poly.type
_entity_poly.pdbx_seq_one_letter_code
_entity_poly.pdbx_strand_id
1 'polypeptide(L)'
;MNAIVRGTLVLGFVLLASACGGGDDASSSGSDPKAKYGPTSRDTVSSYLRTSQSETVSIETRVVGEKTIAGKSYWRARIGTFSSAPSGAEAWLTQPNPDTLVVAGGEFYSQNLLPNPTAGEPSATVELETPVTVKLAPPLGTPQSLTLSTTITVLGQPLAVDLTGSYTMTSDDETVETLAGTLYGCRKLTGSASTTNTTLAGLLGDDTISGEVWYHPALGVLKATVTLPGKGSYDFDFYGTQEMGAAASGSNRIQAMGLLKTNETFRLDTFDVNGALDADKNTHAKMLLEVRFADEARAKSSDTPPVETEMGTALGIYPHQLTSSPVSFFHPEENGRGLTFWIAYVDQAAKNEPNDTAYHVEVTVPDYGSSAVRFTSRIVYTLAK
;
A
#
# COMPACT_ATOMS: atom_id res chain seq x y z
N MET A 1 -21.12 -19.65 27.35
CA MET A 1 -20.67 -20.11 26.02
C MET A 1 -21.19 -19.19 24.92
N ASN A 2 -20.99 -17.88 25.07
CA ASN A 2 -21.42 -16.85 24.13
C ASN A 2 -20.27 -15.83 24.01
N ALA A 3 -20.08 -15.29 22.81
CA ALA A 3 -19.03 -14.34 22.39
C ALA A 3 -17.72 -14.97 21.88
N ILE A 4 -17.77 -15.73 20.79
CA ILE A 4 -16.56 -16.12 20.03
C ILE A 4 -16.92 -16.12 18.54
N VAL A 5 -15.92 -15.86 17.68
CA VAL A 5 -15.86 -15.98 16.20
C VAL A 5 -15.99 -14.62 15.47
N ARG A 6 -14.90 -14.13 14.87
CA ARG A 6 -14.80 -12.89 14.06
C ARG A 6 -13.84 -12.99 12.86
N GLY A 7 -14.35 -13.49 11.71
CA GLY A 7 -13.71 -14.20 10.56
C GLY A 7 -12.73 -13.46 9.64
N THR A 8 -11.86 -14.22 8.98
CA THR A 8 -11.19 -13.87 7.70
C THR A 8 -10.58 -15.15 7.12
N LEU A 9 -11.13 -15.74 6.07
CA LEU A 9 -10.42 -16.85 5.41
C LEU A 9 -10.64 -16.96 3.89
N VAL A 10 -11.64 -16.29 3.31
CA VAL A 10 -11.88 -16.45 1.86
C VAL A 10 -11.96 -15.12 1.11
N LEU A 11 -12.46 -14.02 1.70
CA LEU A 11 -12.30 -12.70 1.08
C LEU A 11 -10.90 -12.10 1.29
N GLY A 12 -10.16 -12.61 2.28
CA GLY A 12 -8.77 -12.24 2.54
C GLY A 12 -7.93 -12.34 1.26
N PHE A 13 -8.17 -13.33 0.40
CA PHE A 13 -7.44 -13.51 -0.86
C PHE A 13 -7.77 -12.49 -1.97
N VAL A 14 -8.96 -11.89 -1.95
CA VAL A 14 -9.31 -10.81 -2.91
C VAL A 14 -8.84 -9.44 -2.39
N LEU A 15 -8.70 -9.30 -1.06
CA LEU A 15 -8.21 -8.07 -0.41
C LEU A 15 -6.69 -8.02 -0.26
N LEU A 16 -6.02 -9.17 -0.23
CA LEU A 16 -4.59 -9.29 0.07
C LEU A 16 -3.65 -8.80 -1.03
N ALA A 17 -4.16 -8.34 -2.18
CA ALA A 17 -3.41 -8.55 -3.41
C ALA A 17 -3.55 -7.51 -4.53
N SER A 18 -4.25 -6.40 -4.35
CA SER A 18 -4.29 -5.33 -5.38
C SER A 18 -3.63 -4.07 -4.82
N ALA A 19 -2.33 -3.84 -4.76
CA ALA A 19 -1.25 -4.16 -5.69
C ALA A 19 0.06 -3.90 -4.96
N CYS A 20 0.89 -4.93 -4.77
CA CYS A 20 2.32 -4.72 -4.91
C CYS A 20 2.52 -4.79 -6.44
N GLY A 21 2.76 -3.65 -7.07
CA GLY A 21 2.88 -3.52 -8.51
C GLY A 21 4.12 -4.20 -9.06
N GLY A 22 3.92 -5.17 -9.95
CA GLY A 22 4.96 -5.76 -10.76
C GLY A 22 5.33 -4.84 -11.91
N GLY A 23 6.38 -4.06 -11.68
CA GLY A 23 7.42 -3.89 -12.67
C GLY A 23 8.73 -4.31 -12.01
N ASP A 24 9.39 -5.34 -12.55
CA ASP A 24 10.81 -5.62 -12.23
C ASP A 24 11.74 -4.44 -12.64
N ASP A 25 11.16 -3.38 -13.23
CA ASP A 25 11.81 -2.16 -13.70
C ASP A 25 11.92 -1.01 -12.68
N ALA A 26 11.73 -1.28 -11.38
CA ALA A 26 12.17 -0.33 -10.35
C ALA A 26 13.68 -0.03 -10.45
N SER A 27 14.46 -0.91 -11.10
CA SER A 27 15.90 -0.75 -11.31
C SER A 27 16.30 0.02 -12.59
N SER A 28 15.41 0.20 -13.57
CA SER A 28 15.81 0.72 -14.91
C SER A 28 15.03 1.94 -15.40
N SER A 29 13.82 2.21 -14.88
CA SER A 29 12.93 3.28 -15.36
C SER A 29 12.79 4.51 -14.43
N GLY A 30 13.48 4.54 -13.29
CA GLY A 30 13.14 5.42 -12.16
C GLY A 30 14.14 6.50 -11.73
N SER A 31 15.08 6.94 -12.58
CA SER A 31 16.01 8.02 -12.21
C SER A 31 15.40 9.42 -12.33
N ASP A 32 14.22 9.57 -12.94
CA ASP A 32 13.55 10.86 -13.03
C ASP A 32 12.86 11.20 -11.69
N PRO A 33 13.36 12.20 -10.93
CA PRO A 33 12.72 12.59 -9.68
C PRO A 33 11.28 13.07 -9.88
N LYS A 34 10.92 13.55 -11.09
CA LYS A 34 9.61 14.11 -11.44
C LYS A 34 8.68 13.13 -12.15
N ALA A 35 9.03 11.84 -12.20
CA ALA A 35 8.09 10.83 -12.66
C ALA A 35 6.83 10.77 -11.76
N LYS A 36 5.71 10.27 -12.29
CA LYS A 36 4.54 9.91 -11.47
C LYS A 36 4.93 9.01 -10.30
N TYR A 37 4.13 8.97 -9.23
CA TYR A 37 4.43 8.18 -8.03
C TYR A 37 4.82 6.73 -8.38
N GLY A 38 4.11 6.18 -9.36
CA GLY A 38 4.37 4.87 -9.93
C GLY A 38 3.69 3.78 -9.11
N PRO A 39 3.61 2.55 -9.66
CA PRO A 39 3.03 1.43 -8.96
C PRO A 39 3.89 1.04 -7.74
N THR A 40 3.23 0.56 -6.69
CA THR A 40 3.84 -0.08 -5.51
C THR A 40 4.95 -1.04 -5.93
N SER A 41 6.13 -1.00 -5.33
CA SER A 41 7.22 -1.96 -5.59
C SER A 41 7.28 -3.03 -4.49
N ARG A 42 8.26 -3.95 -4.58
CA ARG A 42 8.53 -4.93 -3.52
C ARG A 42 8.92 -4.27 -2.19
N ASP A 43 9.51 -3.08 -2.27
CA ASP A 43 10.04 -2.36 -1.09
C ASP A 43 9.03 -1.35 -0.53
N THR A 44 7.83 -1.31 -1.10
CA THR A 44 6.77 -0.42 -0.63
C THR A 44 6.02 -1.04 0.53
N VAL A 45 5.90 -0.27 1.60
CA VAL A 45 4.99 -0.48 2.71
C VAL A 45 3.79 0.44 2.53
N SER A 46 2.58 -0.10 2.59
CA SER A 46 1.35 0.70 2.61
C SER A 46 0.66 0.54 3.95
N SER A 47 0.10 1.62 4.47
CA SER A 47 -0.41 1.65 5.83
C SER A 47 -1.91 1.95 5.85
N TYR A 48 -2.63 1.20 6.67
CA TYR A 48 -4.09 1.23 6.74
C TYR A 48 -4.58 1.26 8.19
N LEU A 49 -5.70 1.91 8.40
CA LEU A 49 -6.50 1.72 9.59
C LEU A 49 -7.56 0.65 9.29
N ARG A 50 -7.51 -0.46 10.03
CA ARG A 50 -8.54 -1.49 9.98
C ARG A 50 -9.55 -1.29 11.09
N THR A 51 -10.78 -0.99 10.73
CA THR A 51 -11.90 -0.85 11.66
C THR A 51 -12.83 -2.07 11.59
N SER A 52 -13.25 -2.55 12.75
CA SER A 52 -14.30 -3.55 12.93
C SER A 52 -15.23 -3.09 14.04
N GLN A 53 -16.32 -3.83 14.31
CA GLN A 53 -17.33 -3.45 15.30
C GLN A 53 -16.82 -3.12 16.72
N SER A 54 -15.63 -3.58 17.12
CA SER A 54 -15.10 -3.28 18.46
C SER A 54 -13.65 -2.85 18.49
N GLU A 55 -13.02 -2.67 17.34
CA GLU A 55 -11.58 -2.48 17.30
C GLU A 55 -11.20 -1.66 16.09
N THR A 56 -10.23 -0.77 16.28
CA THR A 56 -9.57 -0.03 15.23
C THR A 56 -8.07 -0.19 15.44
N VAL A 57 -7.37 -0.74 14.45
CA VAL A 57 -5.93 -1.02 14.53
C VAL A 57 -5.20 -0.54 13.30
N SER A 58 -3.97 -0.07 13.49
CA SER A 58 -3.05 0.17 12.38
C SER A 58 -2.53 -1.17 11.87
N ILE A 59 -2.55 -1.36 10.56
CA ILE A 59 -1.96 -2.50 9.88
C ILE A 59 -1.16 -2.04 8.66
N GLU A 60 -0.25 -2.88 8.20
CA GLU A 60 0.57 -2.59 7.03
C GLU A 60 0.43 -3.70 6.01
N THR A 61 0.62 -3.33 4.74
CA THR A 61 0.91 -4.26 3.65
C THR A 61 2.34 -4.13 3.17
N ARG A 62 3.04 -5.25 2.96
CA ARG A 62 4.40 -5.27 2.40
C ARG A 62 4.75 -6.62 1.78
N VAL A 63 5.69 -6.65 0.84
CA VAL A 63 6.32 -7.90 0.40
C VAL A 63 7.41 -8.29 1.41
N VAL A 64 7.40 -9.54 1.86
CA VAL A 64 8.38 -10.07 2.84
C VAL A 64 9.28 -11.17 2.28
N GLY A 65 9.20 -11.42 0.98
CA GLY A 65 10.02 -12.40 0.29
C GLY A 65 9.30 -13.02 -0.88
N GLU A 66 9.74 -14.21 -1.27
CA GLU A 66 9.19 -14.96 -2.38
C GLU A 66 8.83 -16.39 -1.98
N LYS A 67 7.88 -16.99 -2.68
CA LYS A 67 7.52 -18.40 -2.57
C LYS A 67 7.43 -19.03 -3.95
N THR A 68 8.07 -20.18 -4.11
CA THR A 68 7.99 -20.96 -5.35
C THR A 68 6.85 -21.97 -5.26
N ILE A 69 5.92 -21.92 -6.21
CA ILE A 69 4.78 -22.84 -6.33
C ILE A 69 4.77 -23.36 -7.77
N ALA A 70 4.76 -24.68 -7.93
CA ALA A 70 4.81 -25.35 -9.23
C ALA A 70 5.92 -24.80 -10.17
N GLY A 71 7.09 -24.48 -9.62
CA GLY A 71 8.24 -23.96 -10.37
C GLY A 71 8.18 -22.48 -10.76
N LYS A 72 7.17 -21.72 -10.32
CA LYS A 72 7.07 -20.26 -10.51
C LYS A 72 7.24 -19.53 -9.18
N SER A 73 8.00 -18.42 -9.18
CA SER A 73 8.17 -17.57 -8.00
C SER A 73 7.03 -16.55 -7.91
N TYR A 74 6.50 -16.37 -6.71
CA TYR A 74 5.46 -15.41 -6.34
C TYR A 74 5.91 -14.58 -5.14
N TRP A 75 5.52 -13.31 -5.09
CA TRP A 75 5.78 -12.47 -3.92
C TRP A 75 4.95 -12.92 -2.74
N ARG A 76 5.56 -12.90 -1.56
CA ARG A 76 4.89 -13.11 -0.27
C ARG A 76 4.44 -11.76 0.26
N ALA A 77 3.24 -11.34 -0.14
CA ALA A 77 2.64 -10.09 0.32
C ALA A 77 1.88 -10.33 1.63
N ARG A 78 2.18 -9.57 2.67
CA ARG A 78 1.57 -9.69 4.00
C ARG A 78 0.67 -8.50 4.28
N ILE A 79 -0.45 -8.72 4.95
CA ILE A 79 -1.32 -7.68 5.54
C ILE A 79 -1.62 -7.99 7.01
N GLY A 80 -1.42 -7.03 7.91
CA GLY A 80 -1.74 -7.20 9.33
C GLY A 80 -0.64 -6.79 10.29
N THR A 81 -0.71 -7.29 11.52
CA THR A 81 0.30 -7.08 12.57
C THR A 81 1.15 -8.34 12.70
N PHE A 82 2.35 -8.33 12.13
CA PHE A 82 3.28 -9.47 12.14
C PHE A 82 4.39 -9.33 13.18
N SER A 83 4.02 -8.90 14.39
CA SER A 83 4.91 -8.87 15.55
C SER A 83 4.99 -10.25 16.21
N SER A 84 5.32 -10.32 17.51
CA SER A 84 5.51 -11.57 18.27
C SER A 84 4.33 -12.53 18.27
N ALA A 85 3.12 -12.05 17.96
CA ALA A 85 1.94 -12.87 17.75
C ALA A 85 1.30 -12.47 16.40
N PRO A 86 1.56 -13.21 15.30
CA PRO A 86 1.09 -12.80 13.98
C PRO A 86 -0.44 -12.85 13.91
N SER A 87 -1.02 -11.77 13.39
CA SER A 87 -2.45 -11.66 13.08
C SER A 87 -2.58 -10.92 11.76
N GLY A 88 -3.24 -11.55 10.79
CA GLY A 88 -3.27 -11.05 9.43
C GLY A 88 -3.33 -12.16 8.40
N ALA A 89 -2.85 -11.87 7.21
CA ALA A 89 -2.77 -12.84 6.14
C ALA A 89 -1.55 -12.60 5.25
N GLU A 90 -1.10 -13.64 4.58
CA GLU A 90 -0.09 -13.61 3.54
C GLU A 90 -0.71 -14.13 2.25
N ALA A 91 -0.45 -13.49 1.12
CA ALA A 91 -0.79 -13.98 -0.20
C ALA A 91 0.47 -14.18 -1.03
N TRP A 92 0.44 -15.21 -1.86
CA TRP A 92 1.48 -15.50 -2.85
C TRP A 92 0.98 -15.04 -4.20
N LEU A 93 1.52 -13.93 -4.68
CA LEU A 93 0.99 -13.25 -5.86
C LEU A 93 2.08 -12.71 -6.78
N THR A 94 1.71 -12.48 -8.04
CA THR A 94 2.44 -11.58 -8.93
C THR A 94 1.46 -10.63 -9.59
N GLN A 95 1.95 -9.45 -9.96
CA GLN A 95 1.15 -8.46 -10.66
C GLN A 95 1.83 -8.07 -11.97
N PRO A 96 1.62 -8.82 -13.06
CA PRO A 96 2.34 -8.59 -14.31
C PRO A 96 2.10 -7.20 -14.94
N ASN A 97 1.00 -6.53 -14.57
CA ASN A 97 0.71 -5.14 -14.92
C ASN A 97 -0.32 -4.54 -13.95
N PRO A 98 -0.54 -3.21 -13.95
CA PRO A 98 -1.52 -2.56 -13.07
C PRO A 98 -2.96 -3.07 -13.18
N ASP A 99 -3.31 -3.81 -14.24
CA ASP A 99 -4.67 -4.26 -14.52
C ASP A 99 -4.88 -5.75 -14.28
N THR A 100 -3.84 -6.49 -13.88
CA THR A 100 -3.88 -7.95 -13.77
C THR A 100 -3.14 -8.42 -12.53
N LEU A 101 -3.82 -9.21 -11.70
CA LEU A 101 -3.28 -9.85 -10.53
C LEU A 101 -3.33 -11.38 -10.70
N VAL A 102 -2.27 -12.07 -10.31
CA VAL A 102 -2.21 -13.54 -10.29
C VAL A 102 -1.96 -13.99 -8.87
N VAL A 103 -2.85 -14.82 -8.32
CA VAL A 103 -2.78 -15.34 -6.94
C VAL A 103 -2.58 -16.85 -6.98
N ALA A 104 -1.51 -17.32 -6.35
CA ALA A 104 -1.14 -18.74 -6.29
C ALA A 104 -1.45 -19.40 -4.93
N GLY A 105 -2.03 -18.65 -3.99
CA GLY A 105 -2.39 -19.15 -2.67
C GLY A 105 -1.98 -18.20 -1.57
N GLY A 106 -1.93 -18.70 -0.33
CA GLY A 106 -1.43 -17.95 0.81
C GLY A 106 -1.77 -18.57 2.16
N GLU A 107 -1.62 -17.77 3.20
CA GLU A 107 -1.74 -18.16 4.59
C GLU A 107 -2.60 -17.18 5.37
N PHE A 108 -3.35 -17.69 6.33
CA PHE A 108 -4.14 -16.89 7.26
C PHE A 108 -3.63 -17.11 8.68
N TYR A 109 -3.39 -16.00 9.39
CA TYR A 109 -2.91 -15.98 10.77
C TYR A 109 -3.96 -15.33 11.66
N SER A 110 -4.41 -16.07 12.66
CA SER A 110 -5.40 -15.56 13.60
C SER A 110 -5.03 -15.93 15.03
N GLN A 111 -5.13 -14.95 15.93
CA GLN A 111 -5.08 -15.20 17.37
C GLN A 111 -6.46 -15.50 18.00
N ASN A 112 -7.55 -15.04 17.37
CA ASN A 112 -8.86 -15.00 18.01
C ASN A 112 -9.91 -15.90 17.34
N LEU A 113 -9.75 -16.10 16.04
CA LEU A 113 -10.76 -16.71 15.19
C LEU A 113 -10.67 -18.22 15.11
N LEU A 114 -9.47 -18.60 14.71
CA LEU A 114 -9.02 -19.94 14.47
C LEU A 114 -7.60 -19.98 15.05
N PRO A 115 -7.44 -19.79 16.38
CA PRO A 115 -6.13 -19.77 17.00
C PRO A 115 -5.41 -21.07 16.68
N ASN A 116 -4.22 -20.96 16.06
CA ASN A 116 -3.35 -22.11 15.94
C ASN A 116 -2.68 -22.34 17.31
N PRO A 117 -2.78 -23.55 17.90
CA PRO A 117 -2.10 -23.86 19.16
C PRO A 117 -0.57 -23.77 19.04
N THR A 118 -0.02 -23.90 17.84
CA THR A 118 1.41 -23.71 17.58
C THR A 118 1.69 -22.25 17.25
N ALA A 119 2.45 -21.58 18.12
CA ALA A 119 2.83 -20.19 17.92
C ALA A 119 3.63 -20.01 16.62
N GLY A 120 3.23 -19.04 15.80
CA GLY A 120 3.90 -18.71 14.55
C GLY A 120 3.46 -19.54 13.34
N GLU A 121 2.62 -20.56 13.52
CA GLU A 121 2.05 -21.31 12.39
C GLU A 121 0.74 -20.67 11.89
N PRO A 122 0.46 -20.75 10.58
CA PRO A 122 -0.79 -20.25 10.03
C PRO A 122 -1.99 -21.07 10.53
N SER A 123 -3.10 -20.40 10.77
CA SER A 123 -4.40 -21.00 11.07
C SER A 123 -4.97 -21.76 9.87
N ALA A 124 -4.74 -21.25 8.67
CA ALA A 124 -5.03 -21.94 7.44
C ALA A 124 -4.03 -21.60 6.34
N THR A 125 -3.85 -22.52 5.40
CA THR A 125 -2.98 -22.34 4.22
C THR A 125 -3.63 -22.97 2.99
N VAL A 126 -3.38 -22.39 1.82
CA VAL A 126 -3.88 -22.88 0.55
C VAL A 126 -2.82 -22.66 -0.52
N GLU A 127 -2.40 -23.71 -1.21
CA GLU A 127 -1.57 -23.64 -2.42
C GLU A 127 -2.43 -23.99 -3.63
N LEU A 128 -2.33 -23.19 -4.69
CA LEU A 128 -3.08 -23.36 -5.92
C LEU A 128 -2.14 -23.91 -6.99
N GLU A 129 -2.37 -25.16 -7.41
CA GLU A 129 -1.63 -25.74 -8.53
C GLU A 129 -1.82 -24.93 -9.82
N THR A 130 -3.05 -24.41 -10.01
CA THR A 130 -3.38 -23.44 -11.05
C THR A 130 -3.71 -22.10 -10.39
N PRO A 131 -2.85 -21.08 -10.53
CA PRO A 131 -3.11 -19.75 -9.98
C PRO A 131 -4.40 -19.12 -10.52
N VAL A 132 -5.08 -18.35 -9.68
CA VAL A 132 -6.24 -17.56 -10.07
C VAL A 132 -5.79 -16.22 -10.63
N THR A 133 -6.30 -15.86 -11.81
CA THR A 133 -6.06 -14.54 -12.42
C THR A 133 -7.27 -13.64 -12.20
N VAL A 134 -7.04 -12.47 -11.59
CA VAL A 134 -8.03 -11.43 -11.34
C VAL A 134 -7.72 -10.24 -12.23
N LYS A 135 -8.70 -9.78 -13.02
CA LYS A 135 -8.60 -8.54 -13.78
C LYS A 135 -8.98 -7.39 -12.87
N LEU A 136 -8.08 -6.43 -12.70
CA LEU A 136 -8.31 -5.20 -11.93
C LEU A 136 -8.92 -4.09 -12.80
N ALA A 137 -8.98 -4.28 -14.12
CA ALA A 137 -9.70 -3.44 -15.09
C ALA A 137 -10.66 -4.27 -15.97
N PRO A 138 -11.63 -5.01 -15.39
CA PRO A 138 -12.62 -5.70 -16.20
C PRO A 138 -13.55 -4.68 -16.88
N PRO A 139 -14.32 -5.06 -17.91
CA PRO A 139 -15.31 -4.16 -18.50
C PRO A 139 -16.30 -3.66 -17.44
N LEU A 140 -16.54 -2.34 -17.43
CA LEU A 140 -17.44 -1.69 -16.47
C LEU A 140 -18.83 -2.33 -16.48
N GLY A 141 -19.37 -2.62 -15.29
CA GLY A 141 -20.69 -3.20 -15.10
C GLY A 141 -20.82 -4.67 -15.53
N THR A 142 -19.75 -5.33 -15.98
CA THR A 142 -19.79 -6.72 -16.43
C THR A 142 -19.27 -7.67 -15.35
N PRO A 143 -20.11 -8.57 -14.80
CA PRO A 143 -19.69 -9.57 -13.82
C PRO A 143 -18.59 -10.49 -14.36
N GLN A 144 -17.58 -10.72 -13.52
CA GLN A 144 -16.47 -11.64 -13.75
C GLN A 144 -16.59 -12.79 -12.76
N SER A 145 -16.79 -14.00 -13.25
CA SER A 145 -16.89 -15.20 -12.41
C SER A 145 -15.53 -15.80 -12.12
N LEU A 146 -15.39 -16.35 -10.92
CA LEU A 146 -14.24 -17.12 -10.45
C LEU A 146 -14.75 -18.43 -9.85
N THR A 147 -14.16 -19.55 -10.25
CA THR A 147 -14.45 -20.85 -9.66
C THR A 147 -13.14 -21.51 -9.27
N LEU A 148 -13.08 -22.04 -8.06
CA LEU A 148 -11.89 -22.67 -7.54
C LEU A 148 -12.27 -23.95 -6.79
N SER A 149 -11.66 -25.06 -7.18
CA SER A 149 -11.70 -26.34 -6.46
C SER A 149 -10.30 -26.66 -5.97
N THR A 150 -10.09 -26.75 -4.67
CA THR A 150 -8.76 -26.96 -4.08
C THR A 150 -8.84 -27.66 -2.73
N THR A 151 -7.68 -28.02 -2.16
CA THR A 151 -7.55 -28.44 -0.77
C THR A 151 -6.93 -27.31 0.03
N ILE A 152 -7.64 -26.86 1.07
CA ILE A 152 -7.08 -25.95 2.08
C ILE A 152 -6.66 -26.76 3.30
N THR A 153 -5.56 -26.38 3.94
CA THR A 153 -5.17 -26.95 5.22
C THR A 153 -5.63 -26.02 6.33
N VAL A 154 -6.49 -26.49 7.22
CA VAL A 154 -7.04 -25.74 8.35
C VAL A 154 -6.56 -26.39 9.64
N LEU A 155 -5.79 -25.68 10.45
CA LEU A 155 -5.19 -26.22 11.68
C LEU A 155 -4.48 -27.57 11.46
N GLY A 156 -3.73 -27.68 10.37
CA GLY A 156 -3.01 -28.90 9.97
C GLY A 156 -3.88 -30.00 9.35
N GLN A 157 -5.20 -29.81 9.22
CA GLN A 157 -6.11 -30.79 8.62
C GLN A 157 -6.50 -30.39 7.19
N PRO A 158 -6.37 -31.28 6.20
CA PRO A 158 -6.80 -31.00 4.84
C PRO A 158 -8.34 -30.95 4.74
N LEU A 159 -8.84 -29.98 3.99
CA LEU A 159 -10.25 -29.78 3.70
C LEU A 159 -10.41 -29.47 2.21
N ALA A 160 -11.07 -30.37 1.48
CA ALA A 160 -11.44 -30.13 0.09
C ALA A 160 -12.56 -29.07 0.03
N VAL A 161 -12.37 -28.03 -0.77
CA VAL A 161 -13.30 -26.91 -0.88
C VAL A 161 -13.56 -26.55 -2.32
N ASP A 162 -14.83 -26.21 -2.57
CA ASP A 162 -15.27 -25.56 -3.80
C ASP A 162 -15.72 -24.14 -3.45
N LEU A 163 -15.18 -23.18 -4.18
CA LEU A 163 -15.43 -21.76 -4.04
C LEU A 163 -15.96 -21.21 -5.36
N THR A 164 -17.07 -20.50 -5.29
CA THR A 164 -17.63 -19.76 -6.42
C THR A 164 -17.70 -18.29 -6.06
N GLY A 165 -17.08 -17.45 -6.86
CA GLY A 165 -17.08 -16.00 -6.68
C GLY A 165 -17.48 -15.26 -7.93
N SER A 166 -17.89 -14.01 -7.73
CA SER A 166 -18.11 -13.05 -8.81
C SER A 166 -17.69 -11.67 -8.34
N TYR A 167 -17.10 -10.88 -9.22
CA TYR A 167 -16.80 -9.47 -8.97
C TYR A 167 -17.15 -8.62 -10.18
N THR A 168 -17.45 -7.35 -9.96
CA THR A 168 -17.83 -6.38 -10.99
C THR A 168 -17.12 -5.07 -10.71
N MET A 169 -16.51 -4.45 -11.72
CA MET A 169 -16.11 -3.06 -11.63
C MET A 169 -17.37 -2.20 -11.79
N THR A 170 -17.69 -1.45 -10.74
CA THR A 170 -18.90 -0.61 -10.64
C THR A 170 -18.61 0.84 -10.99
N SER A 171 -17.35 1.25 -10.93
CA SER A 171 -16.91 2.58 -11.32
C SER A 171 -15.45 2.57 -11.78
N ASP A 172 -15.13 3.46 -12.71
CA ASP A 172 -13.79 3.74 -13.25
C ASP A 172 -13.56 5.26 -13.16
N ASP A 173 -12.33 5.67 -12.85
CA ASP A 173 -11.98 7.06 -12.47
C ASP A 173 -12.80 7.62 -11.28
N GLU A 174 -13.08 6.76 -10.29
CA GLU A 174 -13.74 7.14 -9.05
C GLU A 174 -12.82 7.96 -8.15
N THR A 175 -13.44 8.88 -7.41
CA THR A 175 -12.84 9.60 -6.28
C THR A 175 -13.20 8.89 -4.98
N VAL A 176 -12.23 8.69 -4.09
CA VAL A 176 -12.42 8.05 -2.79
C VAL A 176 -11.83 8.91 -1.67
N GLU A 177 -12.59 9.06 -0.59
CA GLU A 177 -12.13 9.68 0.66
C GLU A 177 -11.46 8.62 1.54
N THR A 178 -10.20 8.88 1.90
CA THR A 178 -9.41 8.05 2.80
C THR A 178 -8.78 8.88 3.93
N LEU A 179 -8.11 8.22 4.86
CA LEU A 179 -7.29 8.89 5.87
C LEU A 179 -6.06 9.60 5.29
N ALA A 180 -5.66 9.30 4.06
CA ALA A 180 -4.65 10.08 3.32
C ALA A 180 -5.24 11.32 2.61
N GLY A 181 -6.55 11.57 2.75
CA GLY A 181 -7.33 12.60 2.08
C GLY A 181 -8.05 12.08 0.82
N THR A 182 -8.61 13.00 0.03
CA THR A 182 -9.25 12.68 -1.24
C THR A 182 -8.24 12.18 -2.27
N LEU A 183 -8.51 11.00 -2.85
CA LEU A 183 -7.71 10.37 -3.91
C LEU A 183 -8.59 10.11 -5.15
N TYR A 184 -8.03 10.28 -6.33
CA TYR A 184 -8.73 10.21 -7.62
C TYR A 184 -8.22 9.04 -8.47
N GLY A 185 -8.83 8.79 -9.63
CA GLY A 185 -8.34 7.77 -10.57
C GLY A 185 -8.54 6.32 -10.11
N CYS A 186 -9.47 6.09 -9.18
CA CYS A 186 -9.67 4.77 -8.57
C CYS A 186 -10.67 3.94 -9.37
N ARG A 187 -10.54 2.62 -9.30
CA ARG A 187 -11.54 1.67 -9.76
C ARG A 187 -12.28 1.12 -8.56
N LYS A 188 -13.61 1.20 -8.57
CA LYS A 188 -14.44 0.60 -7.53
C LYS A 188 -14.89 -0.79 -7.98
N LEU A 189 -14.46 -1.83 -7.28
CA LEU A 189 -14.91 -3.20 -7.53
C LEU A 189 -15.78 -3.69 -6.37
N THR A 190 -16.87 -4.38 -6.69
CA THR A 190 -17.72 -5.08 -5.71
C THR A 190 -17.71 -6.57 -6.02
N GLY A 191 -17.65 -7.42 -5.02
CA GLY A 191 -17.67 -8.86 -5.25
C GLY A 191 -18.22 -9.67 -4.09
N SER A 192 -18.47 -10.93 -4.38
CA SER A 192 -18.90 -11.93 -3.42
C SER A 192 -18.29 -13.28 -3.74
N ALA A 193 -18.06 -14.09 -2.72
CA ALA A 193 -17.65 -15.47 -2.85
C ALA A 193 -18.49 -16.35 -1.92
N SER A 194 -18.84 -17.53 -2.38
CA SER A 194 -19.57 -18.51 -1.60
C SER A 194 -18.93 -19.90 -1.66
N THR A 195 -19.29 -20.75 -0.70
CA THR A 195 -18.85 -22.14 -0.64
C THR A 195 -20.02 -23.06 -0.32
N THR A 196 -20.01 -24.25 -0.92
CA THR A 196 -20.94 -25.33 -0.55
C THR A 196 -20.39 -26.22 0.56
N ASN A 197 -19.12 -26.04 0.95
CA ASN A 197 -18.50 -26.80 2.02
C ASN A 197 -19.01 -26.31 3.37
N THR A 198 -19.82 -27.13 4.05
CA THR A 198 -20.45 -26.77 5.33
C THR A 198 -19.46 -26.56 6.47
N THR A 199 -18.31 -27.24 6.45
CA THR A 199 -17.24 -27.01 7.44
C THR A 199 -16.65 -25.62 7.27
N LEU A 200 -16.30 -25.23 6.04
CA LEU A 200 -15.79 -23.89 5.75
C LEU A 200 -16.83 -22.82 6.00
N ALA A 201 -18.08 -23.03 5.58
CA ALA A 201 -19.19 -22.11 5.87
C ALA A 201 -19.38 -21.93 7.38
N GLY A 202 -19.30 -23.01 8.17
CA GLY A 202 -19.34 -22.95 9.63
C GLY A 202 -18.21 -22.13 10.25
N LEU A 203 -17.01 -22.18 9.68
CA LEU A 203 -15.86 -21.36 10.10
C LEU A 203 -16.04 -19.88 9.74
N LEU A 204 -16.63 -19.59 8.57
CA LEU A 204 -16.89 -18.23 8.09
C LEU A 204 -18.10 -17.59 8.77
N GLY A 205 -19.00 -18.41 9.32
CA GLY A 205 -20.26 -18.00 9.93
C GLY A 205 -21.45 -18.03 8.98
N ASP A 206 -21.20 -18.17 7.67
CA ASP A 206 -22.20 -18.30 6.61
C ASP A 206 -21.55 -18.88 5.34
N ASP A 207 -22.37 -19.20 4.34
CA ASP A 207 -21.92 -19.73 3.05
C ASP A 207 -21.38 -18.66 2.09
N THR A 208 -21.60 -17.38 2.38
CA THR A 208 -21.30 -16.26 1.48
C THR A 208 -20.52 -15.15 2.19
N ILE A 209 -19.55 -14.56 1.49
CA ILE A 209 -18.82 -13.36 1.90
C ILE A 209 -18.95 -12.32 0.79
N SER A 210 -19.01 -11.04 1.14
CA SER A 210 -19.07 -9.95 0.15
C SER A 210 -18.15 -8.81 0.54
N GLY A 211 -17.84 -7.95 -0.42
CA GLY A 211 -17.04 -6.77 -0.16
C GLY A 211 -16.94 -5.83 -1.35
N GLU A 212 -16.33 -4.68 -1.09
CA GLU A 212 -15.99 -3.67 -2.07
C GLU A 212 -14.57 -3.15 -1.86
N VAL A 213 -13.92 -2.73 -2.93
CA VAL A 213 -12.54 -2.25 -2.94
C VAL A 213 -12.39 -1.07 -3.89
N TRP A 214 -11.64 -0.06 -3.48
CA TRP A 214 -11.17 1.04 -4.31
C TRP A 214 -9.70 0.82 -4.61
N TYR A 215 -9.40 0.55 -5.87
CA TYR A 215 -8.08 0.21 -6.36
C TYR A 215 -7.50 1.34 -7.21
N HIS A 216 -6.30 1.81 -6.90
CA HIS A 216 -5.56 2.77 -7.72
C HIS A 216 -4.38 2.08 -8.41
N PRO A 217 -4.19 2.25 -9.75
CA PRO A 217 -3.11 1.61 -10.49
C PRO A 217 -1.69 1.94 -9.96
N ALA A 218 -1.52 3.09 -9.32
CA ALA A 218 -0.22 3.49 -8.74
C ALA A 218 -0.10 3.13 -7.24
N LEU A 219 -1.19 3.17 -6.47
CA LEU A 219 -1.13 3.11 -5.00
C LEU A 219 -1.64 1.79 -4.41
N GLY A 220 -2.26 0.92 -5.23
CA GLY A 220 -2.90 -0.28 -4.74
C GLY A 220 -4.28 -0.01 -4.12
N VAL A 221 -4.65 -0.77 -3.09
CA VAL A 221 -5.91 -0.61 -2.39
C VAL A 221 -5.85 0.70 -1.62
N LEU A 222 -6.85 1.55 -1.82
CA LEU A 222 -7.01 2.78 -1.05
C LEU A 222 -8.10 2.66 0.00
N LYS A 223 -9.11 1.82 -0.27
CA LYS A 223 -10.19 1.54 0.65
C LYS A 223 -10.74 0.17 0.38
N ALA A 224 -11.16 -0.54 1.41
CA ALA A 224 -11.91 -1.77 1.24
C ALA A 224 -12.89 -2.00 2.38
N THR A 225 -14.00 -2.65 2.07
CA THR A 225 -14.97 -3.13 3.05
C THR A 225 -15.25 -4.60 2.80
N VAL A 226 -15.26 -5.38 3.88
CA VAL A 226 -15.39 -6.83 3.86
C VAL A 226 -16.50 -7.22 4.79
N THR A 227 -17.61 -7.70 4.25
CA THR A 227 -18.77 -8.09 5.03
C THR A 227 -18.84 -9.60 5.14
N LEU A 228 -18.74 -10.07 6.39
CA LEU A 228 -18.95 -11.45 6.77
C LEU A 228 -20.32 -11.56 7.45
N PRO A 229 -21.30 -12.29 6.88
CA PRO A 229 -22.61 -12.42 7.48
C PRO A 229 -22.52 -13.01 8.90
N GLY A 230 -23.31 -12.44 9.82
CA GLY A 230 -23.27 -12.81 11.24
C GLY A 230 -22.00 -12.39 11.99
N LYS A 231 -21.01 -11.76 11.32
CA LYS A 231 -19.73 -11.32 11.91
C LYS A 231 -19.46 -9.82 11.76
N GLY A 232 -20.15 -9.16 10.85
CA GLY A 232 -20.04 -7.71 10.62
C GLY A 232 -19.09 -7.36 9.47
N SER A 233 -18.75 -6.07 9.40
CA SER A 233 -17.86 -5.53 8.38
C SER A 233 -16.49 -5.20 8.93
N TYR A 234 -15.48 -5.34 8.07
CA TYR A 234 -14.12 -4.89 8.30
C TYR A 234 -13.80 -3.84 7.24
N ASP A 235 -13.51 -2.64 7.69
CA ASP A 235 -13.17 -1.50 6.85
C ASP A 235 -11.66 -1.28 6.90
N PHE A 236 -11.08 -0.98 5.75
CA PHE A 236 -9.66 -0.71 5.58
C PHE A 236 -9.55 0.68 4.96
N ASP A 237 -8.86 1.58 5.64
CA ASP A 237 -8.72 2.96 5.22
C ASP A 237 -7.25 3.35 5.10
N PHE A 238 -6.81 3.61 3.87
CA PHE A 238 -5.43 3.93 3.54
C PHE A 238 -5.03 5.29 4.11
N TYR A 239 -3.84 5.37 4.72
CA TYR A 239 -3.32 6.64 5.23
C TYR A 239 -1.91 6.99 4.76
N GLY A 240 -1.23 6.11 4.02
CA GLY A 240 0.06 6.44 3.43
C GLY A 240 0.82 5.25 2.85
N THR A 241 1.91 5.56 2.16
CA THR A 241 2.91 4.58 1.73
C THR A 241 4.31 5.09 1.96
N GLN A 242 5.25 4.18 2.10
CA GLN A 242 6.68 4.44 2.21
C GLN A 242 7.45 3.37 1.44
N GLU A 243 8.38 3.78 0.58
CA GLU A 243 9.25 2.91 -0.21
C GLU A 243 10.71 3.32 0.04
N MET A 244 11.52 2.39 0.56
CA MET A 244 12.92 2.63 0.92
C MET A 244 13.93 2.15 -0.14
N GLY A 245 13.44 1.59 -1.25
CA GLY A 245 14.27 0.99 -2.29
C GLY A 245 15.10 -0.20 -1.80
N ALA A 246 15.80 -0.86 -2.72
CA ALA A 246 16.62 -2.04 -2.42
C ALA A 246 17.94 -2.05 -3.21
N ALA A 247 18.36 -0.92 -3.77
CA ALA A 247 19.63 -0.87 -4.50
C ALA A 247 20.79 -1.15 -3.54
N ALA A 248 21.67 -2.10 -3.91
CA ALA A 248 22.90 -2.39 -3.17
C ALA A 248 24.11 -1.61 -3.72
N SER A 249 23.97 -0.98 -4.88
CA SER A 249 24.98 -0.12 -5.51
C SER A 249 24.33 0.79 -6.55
N GLY A 250 25.00 1.87 -6.93
CA GLY A 250 24.50 2.78 -7.98
C GLY A 250 23.35 3.66 -7.50
N SER A 251 22.41 3.97 -8.39
CA SER A 251 21.28 4.85 -8.05
C SER A 251 20.24 4.11 -7.21
N ASN A 252 19.80 4.72 -6.12
CA ASN A 252 18.64 4.30 -5.35
C ASN A 252 17.54 5.38 -5.38
N ARG A 253 16.31 4.98 -5.08
CA ARG A 253 15.14 5.87 -4.99
C ARG A 253 14.33 5.50 -3.76
N ILE A 254 14.07 6.48 -2.91
CA ILE A 254 13.11 6.39 -1.83
C ILE A 254 11.96 7.36 -2.05
N GLN A 255 10.76 7.01 -1.61
CA GLN A 255 9.59 7.87 -1.73
C GLN A 255 8.56 7.56 -0.65
N ALA A 256 7.71 8.53 -0.37
CA ALA A 256 6.61 8.36 0.58
C ALA A 256 5.47 9.31 0.27
N MET A 257 4.28 8.95 0.75
CA MET A 257 3.13 9.84 0.79
C MET A 257 2.33 9.62 2.06
N GLY A 258 1.64 10.65 2.50
CA GLY A 258 0.76 10.58 3.64
C GLY A 258 0.07 11.90 3.93
N LEU A 259 -0.53 11.95 5.11
CA LEU A 259 -1.21 13.11 5.65
C LEU A 259 -0.50 13.57 6.92
N LEU A 260 -0.27 14.87 7.05
CA LEU A 260 0.19 15.51 8.27
C LEU A 260 -0.92 16.38 8.85
N LYS A 261 -1.19 16.22 10.14
CA LYS A 261 -2.03 17.12 10.94
C LYS A 261 -1.16 18.13 11.66
N THR A 262 -1.80 19.10 12.32
CA THR A 262 -1.16 20.05 13.21
C THR A 262 -0.22 19.35 14.21
N ASN A 263 1.00 19.85 14.36
CA ASN A 263 2.08 19.30 15.20
C ASN A 263 2.64 17.94 14.75
N GLU A 264 2.40 17.53 13.52
CA GLU A 264 3.04 16.34 12.96
C GLU A 264 4.20 16.73 12.05
N THR A 265 5.26 15.93 12.13
CA THR A 265 6.45 16.02 11.28
C THR A 265 6.62 14.70 10.55
N PHE A 266 6.90 14.77 9.26
CA PHE A 266 7.35 13.64 8.46
C PHE A 266 8.74 13.91 7.92
N ARG A 267 9.60 12.89 7.94
CA ARG A 267 10.94 12.92 7.35
C ARG A 267 11.14 11.70 6.47
N LEU A 268 11.57 11.94 5.24
CA LEU A 268 12.10 10.92 4.33
C LEU A 268 13.61 11.06 4.33
N ASP A 269 14.33 10.04 4.78
CA ASP A 269 15.79 10.10 4.96
C ASP A 269 16.46 8.88 4.32
N THR A 270 17.54 9.10 3.55
CA THR A 270 18.31 7.99 2.98
C THR A 270 19.05 7.17 4.04
N PHE A 271 19.29 7.74 5.22
CA PHE A 271 19.85 7.01 6.36
C PHE A 271 18.95 5.85 6.79
N ASP A 272 17.63 6.00 6.70
CA ASP A 272 16.66 5.00 7.17
C ASP A 272 16.65 3.72 6.32
N VAL A 273 17.28 3.74 5.15
CA VAL A 273 17.39 2.56 4.27
C VAL A 273 18.29 1.49 4.89
N ASN A 274 19.50 1.88 5.32
CA ASN A 274 20.53 0.95 5.80
C ASN A 274 21.07 1.29 7.21
N GLY A 275 20.59 2.37 7.83
CA GLY A 275 21.14 2.90 9.08
C GLY A 275 22.58 3.43 8.92
N ALA A 276 22.93 3.93 7.73
CA ALA A 276 24.28 4.34 7.36
C ALA A 276 24.29 5.62 6.51
N LEU A 277 25.38 6.38 6.61
CA LEU A 277 25.68 7.50 5.73
C LEU A 277 26.34 6.96 4.45
N ASP A 278 25.54 6.34 3.58
CA ASP A 278 26.00 5.62 2.40
C ASP A 278 25.67 6.32 1.07
N ALA A 279 25.19 7.57 1.11
CA ALA A 279 24.93 8.35 -0.09
C ALA A 279 26.21 9.04 -0.57
N ASP A 280 26.54 8.89 -1.85
CA ASP A 280 27.68 9.54 -2.49
C ASP A 280 27.54 11.06 -2.45
N LYS A 281 28.39 11.69 -1.64
CA LYS A 281 28.41 13.15 -1.46
C LYS A 281 28.84 13.91 -2.71
N ASN A 282 29.47 13.24 -3.69
CA ASN A 282 29.98 13.87 -4.91
C ASN A 282 28.98 13.85 -6.06
N THR A 283 27.94 13.03 -5.95
CA THR A 283 26.87 12.92 -6.92
C THR A 283 25.64 13.68 -6.43
N HIS A 284 24.93 14.32 -7.35
CA HIS A 284 23.73 15.08 -7.01
C HIS A 284 22.62 14.13 -6.57
N ALA A 285 22.07 14.38 -5.38
CA ALA A 285 20.76 13.87 -5.01
C ALA A 285 19.67 14.80 -5.55
N LYS A 286 18.58 14.20 -6.00
CA LYS A 286 17.40 14.89 -6.50
C LYS A 286 16.27 14.67 -5.51
N MET A 287 15.87 15.74 -4.83
CA MET A 287 14.84 15.72 -3.79
C MET A 287 13.63 16.50 -4.30
N LEU A 288 12.47 15.86 -4.34
CA LEU A 288 11.21 16.46 -4.77
C LEU A 288 10.19 16.32 -3.64
N LEU A 289 9.55 17.43 -3.29
CA LEU A 289 8.41 17.48 -2.37
C LEU A 289 7.24 18.13 -3.08
N GLU A 290 6.08 17.50 -2.98
CA GLU A 290 4.78 18.09 -3.30
C GLU A 290 3.91 18.09 -2.05
N VAL A 291 3.32 19.24 -1.74
CA VAL A 291 2.32 19.37 -0.70
C VAL A 291 1.06 20.05 -1.22
N ARG A 292 -0.08 19.70 -0.66
CA ARG A 292 -1.33 20.45 -0.83
C ARG A 292 -2.18 20.35 0.42
N PHE A 293 -3.15 21.25 0.56
CA PHE A 293 -4.19 21.03 1.57
C PHE A 293 -4.88 19.69 1.34
N ALA A 294 -5.15 18.98 2.44
CA ALA A 294 -5.92 17.74 2.39
C ALA A 294 -7.39 18.00 2.05
N ASP A 295 -7.94 19.09 2.61
CA ASP A 295 -9.27 19.60 2.26
C ASP A 295 -9.29 20.11 0.81
N GLU A 296 -10.19 19.56 0.00
CA GLU A 296 -10.27 19.86 -1.44
C GLU A 296 -10.64 21.32 -1.71
N ALA A 297 -11.54 21.91 -0.91
CA ALA A 297 -11.97 23.30 -1.11
C ALA A 297 -10.83 24.28 -0.87
N ARG A 298 -10.02 24.05 0.18
CA ARG A 298 -8.79 24.80 0.42
C ARG A 298 -7.72 24.49 -0.62
N ALA A 299 -7.60 23.24 -1.09
CA ALA A 299 -6.64 22.88 -2.12
C ALA A 299 -6.92 23.57 -3.47
N LYS A 300 -8.17 24.00 -3.73
CA LYS A 300 -8.55 24.81 -4.89
C LYS A 300 -8.28 26.31 -4.74
N SER A 301 -7.79 26.75 -3.58
CA SER A 301 -7.42 28.14 -3.33
C SER A 301 -5.98 28.45 -3.78
N SER A 302 -5.59 29.72 -3.71
CA SER A 302 -4.20 30.18 -3.91
C SER A 302 -3.38 30.19 -2.61
N ASP A 303 -3.96 29.76 -1.49
CA ASP A 303 -3.27 29.79 -0.20
C ASP A 303 -2.17 28.73 -0.13
N THR A 304 -1.05 29.09 0.50
CA THR A 304 0.01 28.13 0.81
C THR A 304 -0.38 27.30 2.03
N PRO A 305 -0.24 25.95 2.00
CA PRO A 305 -0.30 25.14 3.20
C PRO A 305 0.67 25.65 4.26
N PRO A 306 0.26 25.74 5.54
CA PRO A 306 1.14 26.17 6.61
C PRO A 306 2.12 25.03 6.91
N VAL A 307 3.21 24.95 6.16
CA VAL A 307 4.26 23.95 6.36
C VAL A 307 5.62 24.62 6.49
N GLU A 308 6.43 24.02 7.34
CA GLU A 308 7.87 24.26 7.42
C GLU A 308 8.56 23.08 6.72
N THR A 309 9.46 23.38 5.78
CA THR A 309 10.12 22.35 4.96
C THR A 309 11.63 22.43 5.10
N GLU A 310 12.28 21.28 5.21
CA GLU A 310 13.73 21.15 5.17
C GLU A 310 14.12 20.17 4.07
N MET A 311 15.12 20.52 3.27
CA MET A 311 15.75 19.62 2.31
C MET A 311 17.24 19.75 2.49
N GLY A 312 17.93 18.65 2.76
CA GLY A 312 19.29 18.76 3.25
C GLY A 312 20.06 17.46 3.23
N THR A 313 21.12 17.49 4.03
CA THR A 313 22.05 16.41 4.26
C THR A 313 22.21 16.18 5.76
N ALA A 314 23.02 15.20 6.16
CA ALA A 314 23.31 14.94 7.56
C ALA A 314 23.85 16.17 8.33
N LEU A 315 24.57 17.10 7.68
CA LEU A 315 25.23 18.25 8.32
C LEU A 315 24.76 19.61 7.81
N GLY A 316 23.83 19.68 6.86
CA GLY A 316 23.48 20.94 6.20
C GLY A 316 22.09 20.97 5.58
N ILE A 317 21.65 22.17 5.22
CA ILE A 317 20.36 22.44 4.59
C ILE A 317 20.60 23.10 3.24
N TYR A 318 19.88 22.66 2.21
CA TYR A 318 19.86 23.30 0.92
C TYR A 318 18.79 24.40 0.85
N PRO A 319 19.13 25.60 0.37
CA PRO A 319 18.14 26.63 0.08
C PRO A 319 17.12 26.12 -0.94
N HIS A 320 15.84 26.25 -0.62
CA HIS A 320 14.73 25.90 -1.49
C HIS A 320 13.52 26.80 -1.21
N GLN A 321 12.54 26.79 -2.10
CA GLN A 321 11.26 27.46 -1.91
C GLN A 321 10.13 26.54 -2.35
N LEU A 322 8.98 26.63 -1.68
CA LEU A 322 7.74 26.07 -2.20
C LEU A 322 7.18 27.00 -3.28
N THR A 323 6.98 26.45 -4.47
CA THR A 323 6.41 27.17 -5.62
C THR A 323 5.05 26.59 -5.96
N SER A 324 4.04 27.43 -6.12
CA SER A 324 2.71 27.00 -6.54
C SER A 324 2.75 26.39 -7.95
N SER A 325 2.03 25.30 -8.17
CA SER A 325 1.88 24.61 -9.44
C SER A 325 0.44 24.13 -9.63
N PRO A 326 -0.16 24.29 -10.82
CA PRO A 326 -1.45 23.68 -11.15
C PRO A 326 -1.32 22.20 -11.55
N VAL A 327 -0.10 21.68 -11.56
CA VAL A 327 0.25 20.32 -12.01
C VAL A 327 0.98 19.60 -10.87
N SER A 328 0.50 18.42 -10.51
CA SER A 328 1.24 17.43 -9.74
C SER A 328 2.05 16.53 -10.68
N PHE A 329 3.30 16.29 -10.31
CA PHE A 329 4.15 15.27 -10.89
C PHE A 329 3.73 13.89 -10.39
N PHE A 330 3.51 13.73 -9.09
CA PHE A 330 3.24 12.42 -8.48
C PHE A 330 1.85 11.86 -8.80
N HIS A 331 0.84 12.73 -8.87
CA HIS A 331 -0.59 12.39 -8.95
C HIS A 331 -1.22 13.02 -10.21
N PRO A 332 -0.82 12.58 -11.41
CA PRO A 332 -1.28 13.20 -12.66
C PRO A 332 -2.80 13.13 -12.88
N GLU A 333 -3.50 12.19 -12.26
CA GLU A 333 -4.95 12.05 -12.22
C GLU A 333 -5.66 13.24 -11.54
N GLU A 334 -4.92 14.04 -10.77
CA GLU A 334 -5.42 15.26 -10.15
C GLU A 334 -5.29 16.51 -11.04
N ASN A 335 -4.51 16.41 -12.12
CA ASN A 335 -4.25 17.53 -13.00
C ASN A 335 -5.53 17.93 -13.75
N GLY A 336 -5.79 19.24 -13.80
CA GLY A 336 -7.01 19.79 -14.41
C GLY A 336 -8.23 19.81 -13.48
N ARG A 337 -8.13 19.31 -12.24
CA ARG A 337 -9.22 19.37 -11.24
C ARG A 337 -9.28 20.71 -10.47
N GLY A 338 -8.45 21.68 -10.85
CA GLY A 338 -8.38 23.01 -10.24
C GLY A 338 -7.65 23.04 -8.89
N LEU A 339 -6.89 21.99 -8.57
CA LEU A 339 -6.09 21.89 -7.35
C LEU A 339 -4.77 22.67 -7.52
N THR A 340 -4.33 23.31 -6.43
CA THR A 340 -3.02 23.96 -6.31
C THR A 340 -2.09 23.07 -5.50
N PHE A 341 -0.95 22.74 -6.09
CA PHE A 341 0.16 22.03 -5.47
C PHE A 341 1.27 23.00 -5.12
N TRP A 342 2.00 22.73 -4.06
CA TRP A 342 3.18 23.50 -3.67
C TRP A 342 4.39 22.59 -3.72
N ILE A 343 5.33 22.94 -4.60
CA ILE A 343 6.43 22.06 -4.99
C ILE A 343 7.76 22.67 -4.58
N ALA A 344 8.59 21.89 -3.91
CA ALA A 344 10.00 22.18 -3.69
C ALA A 344 10.84 21.12 -4.40
N TYR A 345 11.93 21.55 -5.04
CA TYR A 345 12.84 20.66 -5.74
C TYR A 345 14.28 21.11 -5.53
N VAL A 346 15.14 20.17 -5.15
CA VAL A 346 16.58 20.35 -4.97
C VAL A 346 17.34 19.34 -5.82
N ASP A 347 18.40 19.82 -6.47
CA ASP A 347 19.33 19.02 -7.27
C ASP A 347 20.75 19.43 -6.89
N GLN A 348 21.27 18.83 -5.82
CA GLN A 348 22.52 19.26 -5.17
C GLN A 348 23.33 18.05 -4.69
N ALA A 349 24.64 18.24 -4.59
CA ALA A 349 25.56 17.27 -4.01
C ALA A 349 26.19 17.82 -2.72
N ALA A 350 26.45 16.94 -1.76
CA ALA A 350 27.02 17.27 -0.46
C ALA A 350 28.56 17.42 -0.47
N LYS A 351 29.14 18.04 -1.52
CA LYS A 351 30.60 18.02 -1.77
C LYS A 351 31.46 18.49 -0.59
N ASN A 352 30.92 19.41 0.21
CA ASN A 352 31.61 20.02 1.34
C ASN A 352 31.55 19.18 2.63
N GLU A 353 30.81 18.08 2.65
CA GLU A 353 30.80 17.17 3.80
C GLU A 353 32.09 16.35 3.89
N PRO A 354 32.56 16.03 5.11
CA PRO A 354 33.83 15.35 5.31
C PRO A 354 33.82 13.90 4.79
N ASN A 355 32.67 13.21 4.86
CA ASN A 355 32.48 11.82 4.46
C ASN A 355 31.21 11.69 3.60
N ASP A 356 30.90 10.48 3.15
CA ASP A 356 29.58 10.14 2.62
C ASP A 356 28.48 10.55 3.61
N THR A 357 27.28 10.73 3.08
CA THR A 357 26.21 11.46 3.77
C THR A 357 24.89 10.69 3.73
N ALA A 358 23.86 11.32 4.29
CA ALA A 358 22.48 11.00 4.00
C ALA A 358 21.79 12.27 3.48
N TYR A 359 20.75 12.10 2.68
CA TYR A 359 19.91 13.18 2.19
C TYR A 359 18.52 13.03 2.80
N HIS A 360 17.89 14.15 3.11
CA HIS A 360 16.55 14.14 3.70
C HIS A 360 15.63 15.22 3.16
N VAL A 361 14.33 14.91 3.22
CA VAL A 361 13.23 15.85 3.03
C VAL A 361 12.34 15.76 4.26
N GLU A 362 12.16 16.88 4.94
CA GLU A 362 11.31 17.01 6.13
C GLU A 362 10.18 18.00 5.86
N VAL A 363 9.00 17.67 6.39
CA VAL A 363 7.81 18.53 6.35
C VAL A 363 7.17 18.52 7.72
N THR A 364 6.97 19.70 8.28
CA THR A 364 6.29 19.89 9.56
C THR A 364 5.06 20.76 9.35
N VAL A 365 3.92 20.34 9.88
CA VAL A 365 2.75 21.22 10.04
C VAL A 365 2.83 21.82 11.45
N PRO A 366 3.11 23.12 11.59
CA PRO A 366 3.33 23.74 12.89
C PRO A 366 2.06 23.82 13.72
N ASP A 367 2.19 24.17 15.00
CA ASP A 367 1.08 24.25 15.98
C ASP A 367 0.01 25.29 15.61
N TYR A 368 0.42 26.36 14.91
CA TYR A 368 -0.48 27.36 14.35
C TYR A 368 -1.16 26.94 13.04
N GLY A 369 -0.80 25.77 12.49
CA GLY A 369 -1.41 25.19 11.31
C GLY A 369 -2.83 24.70 11.60
N SER A 370 -3.84 25.31 10.96
CA SER A 370 -5.25 24.98 11.17
C SER A 370 -5.79 23.87 10.26
N SER A 371 -4.96 23.26 9.41
CA SER A 371 -5.42 22.27 8.44
C SER A 371 -4.38 21.23 8.13
N ALA A 372 -4.88 20.02 7.91
CA ALA A 372 -4.06 18.90 7.49
C ALA A 372 -3.54 19.10 6.06
N VAL A 373 -2.33 18.59 5.83
CA VAL A 373 -1.58 18.75 4.59
C VAL A 373 -1.24 17.36 4.07
N ARG A 374 -1.60 17.09 2.82
CA ARG A 374 -1.12 15.89 2.13
C ARG A 374 0.27 16.18 1.59
N PHE A 375 1.21 15.28 1.84
CA PHE A 375 2.56 15.35 1.29
C PHE A 375 2.84 14.15 0.38
N THR A 376 3.74 14.36 -0.57
CA THR A 376 4.38 13.29 -1.33
C THR A 376 5.82 13.70 -1.60
N SER A 377 6.77 12.83 -1.30
CA SER A 377 8.20 13.13 -1.40
C SER A 377 8.94 12.00 -2.09
N ARG A 378 10.00 12.34 -2.81
CA ARG A 378 10.94 11.40 -3.44
C ARG A 378 12.37 11.92 -3.33
N ILE A 379 13.30 11.02 -3.00
CA ILE A 379 14.74 11.26 -3.09
C ILE A 379 15.34 10.23 -4.04
N VAL A 380 16.00 10.70 -5.09
CA VAL A 380 16.84 9.88 -5.97
C VAL A 380 18.29 10.23 -5.65
N TYR A 381 19.09 9.24 -5.26
CA TYR A 381 20.48 9.43 -4.86
C TYR A 381 21.36 8.30 -5.38
N THR A 382 22.67 8.48 -5.33
CA THR A 382 23.64 7.42 -5.68
C THR A 382 24.30 6.91 -4.40
N LEU A 383 24.41 5.60 -4.27
CA LEU A 383 25.16 4.96 -3.20
C LEU A 383 26.66 5.14 -3.41
N ALA A 384 27.37 5.45 -2.32
CA ALA A 384 28.81 5.48 -2.28
C ALA A 384 29.40 4.10 -2.64
N LYS A 385 30.61 4.10 -3.20
CA LYS A 385 31.27 2.89 -3.71
C LYS A 385 32.14 2.20 -2.68
#